data_AF-W7EGU1-F1
#
_entry.id   AF-W7EGU1-F1
#
_cell.length_a   1.000
_cell.length_b   1.000
_cell.length_c   1.000
_cell.angle_alpha   90.00
_cell.angle_beta   90.00
_cell.angle_gamma   90.00
#
_symmetry.space_group_name_H-M   'P 1'
#
loop_
_entity.id
_entity.type
_entity.pdbx_description
1 polymer ?
#
loop_
_entity_poly.entity_id
_entity_poly.type
_entity_poly.pdbx_seq_one_letter_code
_entity_poly.pdbx_strand_id
1 'polypeptide(L)'
;MVALGIGTQNYTCADSSSAPTSIGAVAQLFDDTCNVAANPAIATSDLPSFALAGSHFFLDNTTPEFDIASLGKTILKKAQEVDAPNPASDVKWLRLTAQAGSTSTVKEIYRVQTVGGKAPATCAGKAAGEVITVQYKAQYWFY
;
A
#
# COMPACT_ATOMS: atom_id res chain seq x y z
N MET A 1 -11.13 0.33 11.42
CA MET A 1 -11.19 1.49 10.49
C MET A 1 -10.95 0.99 9.08
N VAL A 2 -11.54 1.61 8.07
CA VAL A 2 -11.18 1.37 6.66
C VAL A 2 -10.73 2.68 6.02
N ALA A 3 -9.60 2.67 5.34
CA ALA A 3 -9.06 3.84 4.64
C ALA A 3 -8.85 3.58 3.16
N LEU A 4 -9.16 4.57 2.31
CA LEU A 4 -8.63 4.63 0.95
C LEU A 4 -7.19 5.11 1.00
N GLY A 5 -6.27 4.31 0.48
CA GLY A 5 -4.91 4.73 0.21
C GLY A 5 -4.74 5.18 -1.23
N ILE A 6 -4.13 6.34 -1.42
CA ILE A 6 -3.72 6.86 -2.74
C ILE A 6 -2.23 7.17 -2.67
N GLY A 7 -1.45 6.60 -3.58
CA GLY A 7 -0.02 6.85 -3.60
C GLY A 7 0.74 6.03 -4.63
N THR A 8 1.98 5.70 -4.33
CA THR A 8 2.89 5.04 -5.26
C THR A 8 3.50 3.78 -4.68
N GLN A 9 3.72 2.81 -5.56
CA GLN A 9 4.65 1.71 -5.38
C GLN A 9 5.98 2.12 -6.02
N ASN A 10 7.07 1.93 -5.28
CA ASN A 10 8.40 2.36 -5.69
C ASN A 10 9.29 1.13 -5.90
N TYR A 11 10.02 1.12 -7.01
CA TYR A 11 10.89 0.02 -7.41
C TYR A 11 12.26 0.56 -7.83
N THR A 12 13.33 -0.20 -7.60
CA THR A 12 14.67 0.11 -8.08
C THR A 12 15.12 -0.87 -9.17
N CYS A 13 16.03 -0.42 -10.02
CA CYS A 13 16.58 -1.17 -11.13
C CYS A 13 18.06 -1.51 -10.90
N ALA A 14 18.45 -2.75 -11.17
CA ALA A 14 19.86 -3.13 -11.17
C ALA A 14 20.52 -2.80 -12.52
N ASP A 15 19.81 -3.05 -13.61
CA ASP A 15 20.17 -2.71 -14.98
C ASP A 15 18.91 -2.67 -15.86
N SER A 16 19.04 -2.27 -17.13
CA SER A 16 17.89 -2.07 -18.03
C SER A 16 17.15 -3.35 -18.45
N SER A 17 17.76 -4.53 -18.26
CA SER A 17 17.16 -5.83 -18.56
C SER A 17 16.55 -6.51 -17.34
N SER A 18 16.96 -6.09 -16.14
CA SER A 18 16.49 -6.64 -14.87
C SER A 18 15.01 -6.37 -14.61
N ALA A 19 14.37 -7.26 -13.86
CA ALA A 19 13.05 -7.00 -13.30
C ALA A 19 13.16 -5.98 -12.15
N PRO A 20 12.28 -4.96 -12.07
CA PRO A 20 12.32 -3.99 -10.98
C PRO A 20 12.10 -4.64 -9.61
N THR A 21 12.91 -4.25 -8.62
CA THR A 21 12.79 -4.74 -7.23
C THR A 21 12.04 -3.74 -6.37
N SER A 22 11.04 -4.18 -5.61
CA SER A 22 10.26 -3.32 -4.71
C SER A 22 11.15 -2.73 -3.62
N ILE A 23 11.08 -1.41 -3.43
CA ILE A 23 11.76 -0.66 -2.36
C ILE A 23 10.75 0.04 -1.43
N GLY A 24 9.48 -0.32 -1.52
CA GLY A 24 8.43 0.16 -0.62
C GLY A 24 7.35 0.94 -1.34
N ALA A 25 6.53 1.63 -0.55
CA ALA A 25 5.41 2.43 -1.02
C ALA A 25 5.26 3.68 -0.17
N VAL A 26 4.59 4.69 -0.72
CA VAL A 26 4.14 5.88 -0.01
C VAL A 26 2.69 6.12 -0.37
N ALA A 27 1.83 6.43 0.60
CA ALA A 27 0.45 6.79 0.34
C ALA A 27 -0.11 7.75 1.39
N GLN A 28 -1.05 8.58 0.94
CA GLN A 28 -1.98 9.28 1.84
C GLN A 28 -3.19 8.39 2.08
N LEU A 29 -3.73 8.45 3.30
CA LEU A 29 -4.84 7.62 3.73
C LEU A 29 -6.03 8.50 4.07
N PHE A 30 -7.18 8.20 3.47
CA PHE A 30 -8.44 8.91 3.68
C PHE A 30 -9.41 7.98 4.40
N ASP A 31 -10.07 8.45 5.46
CA ASP A 31 -11.07 7.63 6.17
C ASP A 31 -12.31 7.44 5.29
N ASP A 32 -12.56 6.18 4.93
CA ASP A 32 -13.67 5.76 4.09
C ASP A 32 -14.56 4.72 4.79
N THR A 33 -14.45 4.64 6.12
CA THR A 33 -15.17 3.65 6.93
C THR A 33 -16.68 3.70 6.67
N CYS A 34 -17.27 4.89 6.56
CA CYS A 34 -18.71 5.04 6.31
C CYS A 34 -19.13 4.57 4.90
N ASN A 35 -18.33 4.88 3.88
CA ASN A 35 -18.64 4.51 2.49
C ASN A 35 -18.56 2.99 2.30
N VAL A 36 -17.51 2.38 2.85
CA VAL A 36 -17.32 0.92 2.80
C VAL A 36 -18.35 0.20 3.67
N ALA A 37 -18.75 0.76 4.82
CA ALA A 37 -19.82 0.18 5.63
C ALA A 37 -21.18 0.23 4.93
N ALA A 38 -21.49 1.34 4.22
CA ALA A 38 -22.73 1.49 3.47
C ALA A 38 -22.77 0.62 2.21
N ASN A 39 -21.62 0.43 1.54
CA ASN A 39 -21.48 -0.43 0.39
C ASN A 39 -20.16 -1.23 0.46
N PRO A 40 -20.16 -2.43 1.04
CA PRO A 40 -18.95 -3.26 1.16
C PRO A 40 -18.34 -3.68 -0.19
N ALA A 41 -19.11 -3.59 -1.28
CA ALA A 41 -18.67 -3.92 -2.63
C ALA A 41 -18.22 -2.69 -3.44
N ILE A 42 -18.14 -1.51 -2.83
CA ILE A 42 -17.68 -0.29 -3.51
C ILE A 42 -16.27 -0.50 -4.07
N ALA A 43 -16.09 -0.18 -5.35
CA ALA A 43 -14.78 -0.26 -5.96
C ALA A 43 -13.86 0.82 -5.37
N THR A 44 -12.60 0.49 -5.16
CA THR A 44 -11.58 1.44 -4.65
C THR A 44 -11.46 2.69 -5.52
N SER A 45 -11.71 2.57 -6.82
CA SER A 45 -11.69 3.71 -7.75
C SER A 45 -12.80 4.72 -7.50
N ASP A 46 -13.92 4.28 -6.91
CA ASP A 46 -15.12 5.08 -6.67
C ASP A 46 -15.16 5.66 -5.24
N LEU A 47 -14.22 5.26 -4.37
CA LEU A 47 -14.12 5.80 -3.02
C LEU A 47 -13.70 7.28 -3.04
N PRO A 48 -14.37 8.14 -2.26
CA PRO A 48 -14.03 9.55 -2.19
C PRO A 48 -12.84 9.84 -1.27
N SER A 49 -11.96 10.76 -1.66
CA SER A 49 -10.79 11.14 -0.86
C SER A 49 -11.01 12.44 -0.08
N PHE A 50 -12.00 12.48 0.84
CA PHE A 50 -12.38 13.73 1.52
C PHE A 50 -11.66 13.96 2.86
N ALA A 51 -11.60 12.95 3.74
CA ALA A 51 -11.10 13.12 5.10
C ALA A 51 -9.71 12.49 5.26
N LEU A 52 -8.63 13.28 5.13
CA LEU A 52 -7.28 12.79 5.36
C LEU A 52 -7.14 12.26 6.80
N ALA A 53 -6.88 10.97 6.92
CA ALA A 53 -6.72 10.27 8.20
C ALA A 53 -5.26 10.12 8.60
N GLY A 54 -4.34 10.07 7.62
CA GLY A 54 -2.93 9.88 7.91
C GLY A 54 -2.09 9.53 6.69
N SER A 55 -0.94 8.91 6.95
CA SER A 55 0.03 8.53 5.93
C SER A 55 0.55 7.11 6.13
N HIS A 56 1.00 6.53 5.02
CA HIS A 56 1.69 5.25 4.98
C HIS A 56 3.00 5.44 4.21
N PHE A 57 4.09 4.90 4.77
CA PHE A 57 5.39 4.86 4.11
C PHE A 57 6.20 3.66 4.59
N PHE A 58 7.33 3.39 3.96
CA PHE A 58 8.26 2.32 4.34
C PHE A 58 9.47 2.94 5.04
N LEU A 59 9.78 2.49 6.26
CA LEU A 59 10.95 2.91 7.04
C LEU A 59 12.26 2.35 6.48
N ASP A 60 12.15 1.16 5.92
CA ASP A 60 13.17 0.44 5.17
C ASP A 60 12.45 -0.38 4.08
N ASN A 61 13.18 -1.16 3.27
CA ASN A 61 12.58 -1.90 2.16
C ASN A 61 11.50 -2.94 2.56
N THR A 62 11.36 -3.24 3.85
CA THR A 62 10.52 -4.33 4.39
C THR A 62 9.53 -3.89 5.46
N THR A 63 9.74 -2.73 6.08
CA THR A 63 8.98 -2.26 7.24
C THR A 63 8.00 -1.14 6.87
N PRO A 64 6.71 -1.47 6.61
CA PRO A 64 5.66 -0.47 6.50
C PRO A 64 5.34 0.18 7.85
N GLU A 65 5.22 1.51 7.84
CA GLU A 65 4.63 2.32 8.92
C GLU A 65 3.31 2.93 8.44
N PHE A 66 2.33 2.95 9.33
CA PHE A 66 1.09 3.70 9.18
C PHE A 66 0.99 4.68 10.34
N ASP A 67 0.91 5.97 10.02
CA ASP A 67 0.73 7.04 11.01
C ASP A 67 -0.68 7.63 10.80
N ILE A 68 -1.63 7.18 11.62
CA ILE A 68 -3.03 7.57 11.55
C ILE A 68 -3.32 8.49 12.73
N ALA A 69 -3.82 9.70 12.47
CA ALA A 69 -4.01 10.71 13.50
C ALA A 69 -4.88 10.22 14.68
N SER A 70 -5.89 9.40 14.40
CA SER A 70 -6.80 8.85 15.42
C SER A 70 -6.32 7.56 16.10
N LEU A 71 -5.33 6.86 15.56
CA LEU A 71 -4.87 5.55 16.07
C LEU A 71 -3.42 5.60 16.59
N GLY A 72 -2.61 6.54 16.14
CA GLY A 72 -1.16 6.58 16.34
C GLY A 72 -0.39 5.79 15.29
N LYS A 73 0.89 5.54 15.59
CA LYS A 73 1.84 4.88 14.70
C LYS A 73 1.73 3.37 14.83
N THR A 74 1.65 2.70 13.70
CA THR A 74 1.66 1.24 13.61
C THR A 74 2.82 0.84 12.73
N ILE A 75 3.79 0.13 13.29
CA ILE A 75 4.91 -0.46 12.56
C ILE A 75 4.57 -1.93 12.33
N LEU A 76 4.65 -2.40 11.08
CA LEU A 76 4.22 -3.74 10.72
C LEU A 76 5.27 -4.50 9.91
N LYS A 77 5.02 -5.78 9.74
CA LYS A 77 5.73 -6.66 8.80
C LYS A 77 4.72 -7.41 7.95
N LYS A 78 5.11 -7.79 6.73
CA LYS A 78 4.30 -8.67 5.87
C LYS A 78 4.18 -10.05 6.50
N ALA A 79 2.94 -10.48 6.74
CA ALA A 79 2.65 -11.83 7.22
C ALA A 79 2.24 -12.75 6.08
N GLN A 80 1.40 -12.26 5.16
CA GLN A 80 0.93 -13.02 4.00
C GLN A 80 0.72 -12.12 2.79
N GLU A 81 0.74 -12.73 1.61
CA GLU A 81 0.39 -12.09 0.35
C GLU A 81 -0.39 -13.04 -0.55
N VAL A 82 -1.30 -12.49 -1.34
CA VAL A 82 -2.02 -13.20 -2.41
C VAL A 82 -2.15 -12.30 -3.62
N ASP A 83 -2.30 -12.89 -4.79
CA ASP A 83 -2.56 -12.12 -6.01
C ASP A 83 -3.90 -11.38 -5.92
N ALA A 84 -3.91 -10.14 -6.42
CA ALA A 84 -5.15 -9.39 -6.61
C ALA A 84 -5.96 -10.02 -7.76
N PRO A 85 -7.29 -9.78 -7.85
CA PRO A 85 -8.13 -10.30 -8.92
C PRO A 85 -7.64 -9.99 -10.35
N ASN A 86 -6.98 -8.84 -10.55
CA ASN A 86 -6.29 -8.50 -11.79
C ASN A 86 -4.76 -8.43 -11.57
N PRO A 87 -4.06 -9.58 -11.51
CA PRO A 87 -2.64 -9.64 -11.15
C PRO A 87 -1.69 -9.06 -12.22
N ALA A 88 -2.21 -8.80 -13.42
CA ALA A 88 -1.47 -8.19 -14.51
C ALA A 88 -1.21 -6.70 -14.30
N SER A 89 -2.11 -6.00 -13.58
CA SER A 89 -2.03 -4.55 -13.36
C SER A 89 -1.92 -4.16 -11.89
N ASP A 90 -2.44 -5.00 -10.99
CA ASP A 90 -2.60 -4.64 -9.59
C ASP A 90 -1.57 -5.34 -8.71
N VAL A 91 -1.04 -4.60 -7.72
CA VAL A 91 -0.16 -5.19 -6.70
C VAL A 91 -0.89 -6.19 -5.83
N LYS A 92 -0.15 -7.15 -5.27
CA LYS A 92 -0.68 -8.17 -4.37
C LYS A 92 -1.44 -7.57 -3.18
N TRP A 93 -2.47 -8.29 -2.76
CA TRP A 93 -3.10 -8.06 -1.46
C TRP A 93 -2.18 -8.56 -0.37
N LEU A 94 -2.18 -7.86 0.77
CA LEU A 94 -1.26 -8.13 1.87
C LEU A 94 -2.03 -8.25 3.17
N ARG A 95 -1.60 -9.19 4.01
CA ARG A 95 -1.85 -9.14 5.45
C ARG A 95 -0.57 -8.70 6.14
N LEU A 96 -0.67 -7.62 6.91
CA LEU A 96 0.41 -7.06 7.70
C LEU A 96 0.09 -7.29 9.19
N THR A 97 1.09 -7.67 9.96
CA THR A 97 0.97 -7.85 11.42
C THR A 97 1.85 -6.84 12.12
N ALA A 98 1.31 -6.19 13.15
CA ALA A 98 2.04 -5.24 13.96
C ALA A 98 3.28 -5.87 14.62
N GLN A 99 4.33 -5.08 14.75
CA GLN A 99 5.57 -5.43 15.45
C GLN A 99 5.89 -4.42 16.55
N ALA A 100 6.95 -4.71 17.32
CA ALA A 100 7.42 -3.83 18.38
C ALA A 100 7.73 -2.42 17.85
N GLY A 101 7.52 -1.41 18.70
CA GLY A 101 7.70 0.00 18.34
C GLY A 101 6.41 0.70 17.88
N SER A 102 5.31 -0.02 17.69
CA SER A 102 3.99 0.60 17.46
C SER A 102 3.50 1.34 18.71
N THR A 103 2.92 2.53 18.52
CA THR A 103 2.22 3.28 19.58
C THR A 103 0.72 3.06 19.55
N SER A 104 0.17 2.61 18.42
CA SER A 104 -1.23 2.24 18.28
C SER A 104 -1.54 0.87 18.91
N THR A 105 -2.84 0.57 19.08
CA THR A 105 -3.32 -0.75 19.49
C THR A 105 -3.57 -1.71 18.33
N VAL A 106 -3.46 -1.24 17.08
CA VAL A 106 -3.71 -2.00 15.85
C VAL A 106 -2.83 -3.25 15.82
N LYS A 107 -3.42 -4.40 15.50
CA LYS A 107 -2.74 -5.70 15.44
C LYS A 107 -2.51 -6.15 14.02
N GLU A 108 -3.46 -5.87 13.12
CA GLU A 108 -3.36 -6.25 11.72
C GLU A 108 -3.82 -5.14 10.80
N ILE A 109 -3.16 -5.02 9.66
CA ILE A 109 -3.63 -4.19 8.55
C ILE A 109 -3.69 -5.05 7.30
N TYR A 110 -4.84 -5.04 6.63
CA TYR A 110 -5.02 -5.70 5.35
C TYR A 110 -5.01 -4.66 4.24
N ARG A 111 -4.17 -4.86 3.22
CA ARG A 111 -4.23 -4.12 1.96
C ARG A 111 -4.97 -4.96 0.94
N VAL A 112 -6.14 -4.51 0.52
CA VAL A 112 -7.03 -5.23 -0.39
C VAL A 112 -7.62 -4.29 -1.43
N GLN A 113 -8.32 -4.84 -2.44
CA GLN A 113 -8.95 -4.07 -3.51
C GLN A 113 -7.97 -3.09 -4.19
N THR A 114 -6.73 -3.53 -4.36
CA THR A 114 -5.65 -2.78 -4.99
C THR A 114 -5.97 -2.50 -6.46
N VAL A 115 -5.65 -1.28 -6.91
CA VAL A 115 -5.75 -0.86 -8.31
C VAL A 115 -4.42 -0.22 -8.70
N GLY A 116 -3.73 -0.80 -9.69
CA GLY A 116 -2.43 -0.36 -10.16
C GLY A 116 -1.26 -0.74 -9.27
N GLY A 117 -0.15 -0.01 -9.44
CA GLY A 117 1.08 -0.18 -8.68
C GLY A 117 2.01 -1.30 -9.17
N LYS A 118 1.58 -2.16 -10.09
CA LYS A 118 2.44 -3.24 -10.61
C LYS A 118 3.62 -2.67 -11.38
N ALA A 119 4.82 -3.17 -11.07
CA ALA A 119 6.02 -2.84 -11.83
C ALA A 119 5.92 -3.32 -13.28
N PRO A 120 6.59 -2.65 -14.23
CA PRO A 120 6.80 -3.21 -15.56
C PRO A 120 7.61 -4.50 -15.49
N ALA A 121 7.56 -5.31 -16.55
CA ALA A 121 8.29 -6.58 -16.61
C ALA A 121 9.82 -6.39 -16.55
N THR A 122 10.33 -5.27 -17.07
CA THR A 122 11.76 -4.95 -17.10
C THR A 122 12.00 -3.49 -16.78
N CYS A 123 13.22 -3.18 -16.39
CA CYS A 123 13.76 -1.85 -16.20
C CYS A 123 14.18 -1.19 -17.53
N ALA A 124 13.51 -1.49 -18.64
CA ALA A 124 13.88 -0.98 -19.95
C ALA A 124 13.99 0.54 -19.94
N GLY A 125 15.13 1.07 -20.41
CA GLY A 125 15.42 2.49 -20.41
C GLY A 125 15.77 3.09 -19.04
N LYS A 126 16.05 2.26 -18.02
CA LYS A 126 16.50 2.69 -16.69
C LYS A 126 17.95 2.30 -16.44
N ALA A 127 18.73 3.22 -15.90
CA ALA A 127 20.05 2.94 -15.37
C ALA A 127 19.98 2.25 -14.01
N ALA A 128 21.11 1.64 -13.61
CA ALA A 128 21.28 1.08 -12.27
C ALA A 128 21.01 2.15 -11.20
N GLY A 129 20.18 1.81 -10.21
CA GLY A 129 19.79 2.71 -9.11
C GLY A 129 18.66 3.68 -9.44
N GLU A 130 18.19 3.76 -10.69
CA GLU A 130 16.99 4.55 -10.99
C GLU A 130 15.74 3.96 -10.30
N VAL A 131 14.83 4.85 -9.94
CA VAL A 131 13.56 4.51 -9.30
C VAL A 131 12.41 4.58 -10.32
N ILE A 132 11.60 3.53 -10.34
CA ILE A 132 10.32 3.49 -11.04
C ILE A 132 9.23 3.69 -10.00
N THR A 133 8.40 4.71 -10.23
CA THR A 133 7.27 5.07 -9.38
C THR A 133 5.97 4.77 -10.11
N VAL A 134 5.17 3.87 -9.57
CA VAL A 134 3.91 3.43 -10.19
C VAL A 134 2.74 3.80 -9.28
N GLN A 135 1.79 4.57 -9.80
CA GLN A 135 0.60 4.98 -9.06
C GLN A 135 -0.26 3.77 -8.68
N TYR A 136 -0.82 3.79 -7.47
CA TYR A 136 -1.76 2.79 -7.00
C TYR A 136 -2.82 3.40 -6.07
N LYS A 137 -3.96 2.70 -5.97
CA LYS A 137 -4.93 2.87 -4.91
C LYS A 137 -5.16 1.54 -4.20
N ALA A 138 -5.57 1.57 -2.94
CA ALA A 138 -5.98 0.36 -2.20
C ALA A 138 -6.94 0.69 -1.06
N GLN A 139 -7.71 -0.30 -0.61
CA GLN A 139 -8.37 -0.23 0.69
C GLN A 139 -7.46 -0.81 1.77
N TYR A 140 -7.32 -0.08 2.88
CA TYR A 140 -6.59 -0.49 4.07
C TYR A 140 -7.56 -0.74 5.22
N TRP A 141 -7.59 -1.97 5.72
CA TRP A 141 -8.49 -2.38 6.81
C TRP A 141 -7.68 -2.59 8.08
N PHE A 142 -7.99 -1.81 9.11
CA PHE A 142 -7.26 -1.77 10.39
C PHE A 142 -8.07 -2.50 11.47
N TYR A 143 -7.44 -3.52 12.09
CA TYR A 143 -7.99 -4.37 13.15
C TYR A 143 -7.16 -4.30 14.43
#